data_AF-A0A2N7IMM3-F1
#
_entry.id   AF-A0A2N7IMM3-F1
#
_cell.length_a   1.000
_cell.length_b   1.000
_cell.length_c   1.000
_cell.angle_alpha   90.00
_cell.angle_beta   90.00
_cell.angle_gamma   90.00
#
_symmetry.space_group_name_H-M   'P 1'
#
loop_
_entity.id
_entity.type
_entity.pdbx_description
1 polymer ?
#
loop_
_entity_poly.entity_id
_entity_poly.type
_entity_poly.pdbx_seq_one_letter_code
_entity_poly.pdbx_strand_id
1 'polypeptide(L)'
;MIKLYRGISGALKDGVYPNPYLDTPRKPRDTPEDIHLAADKWFEANPKIGVKARSQTIFCSTDTAQANYYADHGGSLLLIEPIGDYCLIYSPDVHDFDELRLDMRDSKDVSACLGSKNYVSTTDVNDLPVNFSGEVMMFCNEYKVTNV
;
A
#
# COMPACT_ATOMS: atom_id res chain seq x y z
N MET A 1 19.14 -3.87 -5.44
CA MET A 1 18.36 -3.21 -4.37
C MET A 1 16.98 -2.96 -4.92
N ILE A 2 15.96 -3.47 -4.24
CA ILE A 2 14.56 -3.28 -4.63
C ILE A 2 14.18 -1.81 -4.37
N LYS A 3 13.39 -1.23 -5.27
CA LYS A 3 12.93 0.16 -5.21
C LYS A 3 11.41 0.19 -5.15
N LEU A 4 10.85 1.15 -4.43
CA LEU A 4 9.42 1.36 -4.32
C LEU A 4 9.02 2.60 -5.12
N TYR A 5 8.02 2.45 -5.96
CA TYR A 5 7.51 3.47 -6.86
C TYR A 5 6.06 3.80 -6.52
N ARG A 6 5.67 5.05 -6.77
CA ARG A 6 4.28 5.51 -6.61
C ARG A 6 3.91 6.46 -7.73
N GLY A 7 2.83 6.17 -8.44
CA GLY A 7 2.18 7.14 -9.32
C GLY A 7 1.24 8.04 -8.54
N ILE A 8 1.24 9.32 -8.86
CA ILE A 8 0.26 10.29 -8.37
C ILE A 8 -0.30 11.10 -9.53
N SER A 9 -1.56 11.52 -9.44
CA SER A 9 -2.25 12.33 -10.46
C SER A 9 -1.83 13.81 -10.47
N GLY A 10 -0.87 14.21 -9.64
CA GLY A 10 -0.38 15.59 -9.54
C GLY A 10 1.14 15.66 -9.55
N ALA A 11 1.67 16.84 -9.21
CA ALA A 11 3.09 17.05 -9.02
C ALA A 11 3.43 17.05 -7.52
N LEU A 12 4.51 16.34 -7.16
CA LEU A 12 5.11 16.41 -5.84
C LEU A 12 6.60 16.69 -6.02
N LYS A 13 7.12 17.70 -5.33
CA LYS A 13 8.55 18.04 -5.44
C LYS A 13 9.39 17.00 -4.72
N ASP A 14 10.66 16.91 -5.10
CA ASP A 14 11.63 16.14 -4.33
C ASP A 14 11.73 16.70 -2.91
N GLY A 15 11.82 15.81 -1.93
CA GLY A 15 11.86 16.21 -0.53
C GLY A 15 11.50 15.09 0.44
N VAL A 16 11.43 15.44 1.71
CA VAL A 16 10.97 14.56 2.79
C VAL A 16 9.59 15.02 3.21
N TYR A 17 8.67 14.06 3.32
CA TYR A 17 7.27 14.30 3.64
C TYR A 17 6.84 13.40 4.79
N PRO A 18 6.00 13.91 5.71
CA PRO A 18 5.30 13.05 6.65
C PRO A 18 4.30 12.17 5.91
N ASN A 19 3.98 11.01 6.47
CA ASN A 19 2.85 10.21 6.03
C ASN A 19 1.53 10.92 6.40
N PRO A 20 0.81 11.49 5.42
CA PRO A 20 -0.39 12.28 5.71
C PRO A 20 -1.54 11.43 6.26
N TYR A 21 -1.45 10.11 6.10
CA TYR A 21 -2.49 9.17 6.47
C TYR A 21 -2.46 8.75 7.94
N LEU A 22 -1.45 9.19 8.70
CA LEU A 22 -1.44 9.05 10.15
C LEU A 22 -2.43 10.01 10.81
N ASP A 23 -2.57 11.22 10.25
CA ASP A 23 -3.50 12.25 10.74
C ASP A 23 -4.86 12.17 10.04
N THR A 24 -4.86 12.00 8.72
CA THR A 24 -6.08 11.96 7.91
C THR A 24 -6.16 10.64 7.14
N PRO A 25 -6.92 9.65 7.63
CA PRO A 25 -7.05 8.35 6.98
C PRO A 25 -7.36 8.45 5.49
N ARG A 26 -6.72 7.59 4.70
CA ARG A 26 -7.00 7.48 3.27
C ARG A 26 -8.49 7.17 3.06
N LYS A 27 -9.14 7.96 2.21
CA LYS A 27 -10.50 7.66 1.76
C LYS A 27 -10.45 6.60 0.65
N PRO A 28 -11.28 5.54 0.72
CA PRO A 28 -11.39 4.61 -0.38
C PRO A 28 -11.88 5.34 -1.64
N ARG A 29 -11.23 5.07 -2.76
CA ARG A 29 -11.64 5.59 -4.07
C ARG A 29 -12.72 4.72 -4.68
N ASP A 30 -12.42 3.42 -4.79
CA ASP A 30 -13.26 2.50 -5.53
C ASP A 30 -13.91 1.46 -4.60
N THR A 31 -13.23 1.01 -3.54
CA THR A 31 -13.75 0.02 -2.58
C THR A 31 -14.87 0.61 -1.67
N PRO A 32 -15.98 -0.12 -1.41
CA PRO A 32 -16.99 0.33 -0.45
C PRO A 32 -16.43 0.60 0.95
N GLU A 33 -16.94 1.64 1.62
CA GLU A 33 -16.40 2.09 2.92
C GLU A 33 -16.46 1.01 4.00
N ASP A 34 -17.53 0.21 4.05
CA ASP A 34 -17.67 -0.87 5.02
C ASP A 34 -16.63 -1.98 4.82
N ILE A 35 -16.33 -2.33 3.56
CA ILE A 35 -15.26 -3.28 3.19
C ILE A 35 -13.89 -2.71 3.56
N HIS A 36 -13.64 -1.43 3.25
CA HIS A 36 -12.38 -0.75 3.60
C HIS A 36 -12.14 -0.78 5.12
N LEU A 37 -13.17 -0.42 5.90
CA LEU A 37 -13.09 -0.42 7.37
C LEU A 37 -12.96 -1.85 7.95
N ALA A 38 -13.61 -2.84 7.35
CA ALA A 38 -13.45 -4.24 7.75
C ALA A 38 -12.05 -4.78 7.45
N ALA A 39 -11.45 -4.37 6.33
CA ALA A 39 -10.08 -4.74 5.96
C ALA A 39 -9.07 -4.12 6.94
N ASP A 40 -9.22 -2.84 7.28
CA ASP A 40 -8.38 -2.19 8.29
C ASP A 40 -8.46 -2.89 9.64
N LYS A 41 -9.66 -3.24 10.11
CA LYS A 41 -9.83 -4.00 11.36
C LYS A 41 -9.11 -5.35 11.31
N TRP A 42 -9.15 -6.04 10.16
CA TRP A 42 -8.47 -7.31 9.99
C TRP A 42 -6.94 -7.15 10.03
N PHE A 43 -6.39 -6.15 9.32
CA PHE A 43 -4.96 -5.87 9.33
C PHE A 43 -4.46 -5.43 10.71
N GLU A 44 -5.22 -4.59 11.40
CA GLU A 44 -4.91 -4.10 12.75
C GLU A 44 -4.95 -5.25 13.78
N ALA A 45 -5.91 -6.17 13.67
CA ALA A 45 -6.02 -7.34 14.54
C ALA A 45 -4.97 -8.43 14.25
N ASN A 46 -4.32 -8.41 13.08
CA ASN A 46 -3.30 -9.38 12.71
C ASN A 46 -1.99 -9.07 13.46
N PRO A 47 -1.49 -9.94 14.34
CA PRO A 47 -0.32 -9.65 15.17
C PRO A 47 0.99 -9.51 14.39
N LYS A 48 1.03 -9.95 13.13
CA LYS A 48 2.17 -9.74 12.25
C LYS A 48 2.16 -8.33 11.62
N ILE A 49 1.00 -7.69 11.51
CA ILE A 49 0.81 -6.44 10.77
C ILE A 49 0.51 -5.28 11.71
N GLY A 50 -0.53 -5.39 12.53
CA GLY A 50 -0.78 -4.48 13.66
C GLY A 50 -1.12 -3.02 13.30
N VAL A 51 -1.46 -2.73 12.05
CA VAL A 51 -1.81 -1.37 11.58
C VAL A 51 -3.03 -1.39 10.67
N LYS A 52 -3.70 -0.24 10.52
CA LYS A 52 -4.83 -0.08 9.59
C LYS A 52 -4.31 0.12 8.17
N ALA A 53 -3.93 -0.99 7.54
CA ALA A 53 -3.11 -0.97 6.32
C ALA A 53 -3.75 -0.15 5.18
N ARG A 54 -5.07 -0.20 4.99
CA ARG A 54 -5.74 0.54 3.91
C ARG A 54 -5.89 2.03 4.23
N SER A 55 -5.98 2.38 5.51
CA SER A 55 -6.16 3.76 5.96
C SER A 55 -4.88 4.53 6.28
N GLN A 56 -3.79 3.87 6.67
CA GLN A 56 -2.61 4.52 7.26
C GLN A 56 -1.31 4.38 6.45
N THR A 57 -1.35 3.73 5.28
CA THR A 57 -0.12 3.43 4.53
C THR A 57 -0.02 4.19 3.22
N ILE A 58 1.22 4.37 2.76
CA ILE A 58 1.55 4.82 1.43
C ILE A 58 1.54 3.59 0.51
N PHE A 59 0.60 3.53 -0.42
CA PHE A 59 0.62 2.50 -1.46
C PHE A 59 1.73 2.79 -2.46
N CYS A 60 2.51 1.75 -2.74
CA CYS A 60 3.66 1.70 -3.62
C CYS A 60 3.61 0.42 -4.47
N SER A 61 4.49 0.33 -5.46
CA SER A 61 4.77 -0.89 -6.21
C SER A 61 6.26 -0.99 -6.50
N THR A 62 6.77 -2.22 -6.64
CA THR A 62 8.12 -2.48 -7.15
C THR A 62 8.20 -2.44 -8.67
N ASP A 63 7.05 -2.42 -9.35
CA ASP A 63 6.93 -2.30 -10.81
C ASP A 63 6.60 -0.84 -11.21
N THR A 64 7.48 -0.24 -12.00
CA THR A 64 7.27 1.12 -12.52
C THR A 64 6.08 1.22 -13.47
N ALA A 65 5.75 0.16 -14.22
CA ALA A 65 4.62 0.15 -15.14
C ALA A 65 3.30 0.19 -14.35
N GLN A 66 3.17 -0.63 -13.30
CA GLN A 66 2.03 -0.60 -12.39
C GLN A 66 1.93 0.75 -11.66
N ALA A 67 3.05 1.26 -11.14
CA ALA A 67 3.05 2.58 -10.50
C ALA A 67 2.61 3.69 -11.48
N ASN A 68 3.07 3.63 -12.73
CA ASN A 68 2.72 4.61 -13.76
C ASN A 68 1.25 4.55 -14.20
N TYR A 69 0.57 3.40 -14.06
CA TYR A 69 -0.88 3.32 -14.25
C TYR A 69 -1.65 4.31 -13.36
N TYR A 70 -1.12 4.58 -12.17
CA TYR A 70 -1.70 5.53 -11.21
C TYR A 70 -1.24 6.99 -11.43
N ALA A 71 -0.24 7.21 -12.28
CA ALA A 71 0.09 8.53 -12.79
C ALA A 71 -0.81 8.83 -14.01
N ASP A 72 -1.99 9.43 -13.74
CA ASP A 72 -2.94 9.87 -14.79
C ASP A 72 -2.28 10.88 -15.77
N HIS A 73 -3.00 11.35 -16.79
CA HIS A 73 -2.49 12.24 -17.84
C HIS A 73 -1.94 13.57 -17.26
N GLY A 74 -0.63 13.61 -16.99
CA GLY A 74 0.08 14.74 -16.38
C GLY A 74 0.50 14.53 -14.92
N GLY A 75 0.36 13.31 -14.39
CA GLY A 75 0.84 12.89 -13.09
C GLY A 75 2.36 12.70 -13.02
N SER A 76 2.86 12.37 -11.84
CA SER A 76 4.30 12.13 -11.60
C SER A 76 4.54 10.70 -11.13
N LEU A 77 5.60 10.08 -11.65
CA LEU A 77 6.14 8.83 -11.12
C LEU A 77 7.22 9.16 -10.09
N LEU A 78 7.07 8.63 -8.89
CA LEU A 78 7.93 8.94 -7.75
C LEU A 78 8.65 7.69 -7.28
N LEU A 79 9.94 7.83 -6.99
CA LEU A 79 10.68 6.89 -6.13
C LEU A 79 10.41 7.28 -4.67
N ILE A 80 10.03 6.28 -3.88
CA ILE A 80 9.66 6.43 -2.47
C ILE A 80 10.66 5.65 -1.60
N GLU A 81 11.23 6.32 -0.61
CA GLU A 81 12.15 5.70 0.35
C GLU A 81 11.66 5.99 1.79
N PRO A 82 11.27 4.99 2.61
CA PRO A 82 10.90 5.25 3.99
C PRO A 82 12.09 5.79 4.80
N ILE A 83 11.80 6.64 5.79
CA ILE A 83 12.80 7.18 6.72
C ILE A 83 12.47 6.72 8.15
N GLY A 84 13.48 6.19 8.84
CA GLY A 84 13.32 5.68 10.20
C GLY A 84 12.65 4.31 10.24
N ASP A 85 11.85 4.06 11.27
CA ASP A 85 11.10 2.80 11.40
C ASP A 85 9.93 2.76 10.42
N TYR A 86 9.82 1.65 9.69
CA TYR A 86 8.76 1.42 8.73
C TYR A 86 8.38 -0.06 8.67
N CYS A 87 7.22 -0.34 8.09
CA CYS A 87 6.73 -1.68 7.83
C CYS A 87 6.13 -1.72 6.43
N LEU A 88 6.55 -2.70 5.63
CA LEU A 88 6.00 -3.00 4.32
C LEU A 88 5.04 -4.17 4.46
N ILE A 89 3.81 -4.00 4.00
CA ILE A 89 2.78 -5.03 4.02
C ILE A 89 2.46 -5.40 2.58
N TYR A 90 2.48 -6.69 2.28
CA TYR A 90 2.23 -7.21 0.94
C TYR A 90 1.69 -8.63 1.02
N SER A 91 1.21 -9.13 -0.12
CA SER A 91 0.79 -10.51 -0.30
C SER A 91 1.45 -11.08 -1.55
N PRO A 92 2.09 -12.26 -1.48
CA PRO A 92 2.54 -12.97 -2.68
C PRO A 92 1.40 -13.41 -3.61
N ASP A 93 0.17 -13.47 -3.11
CA ASP A 93 -1.01 -14.00 -3.80
C ASP A 93 -1.98 -12.91 -4.27
N VAL A 94 -1.67 -11.63 -4.01
CA VAL A 94 -2.52 -10.49 -4.37
C VAL A 94 -1.66 -9.44 -5.04
N HIS A 95 -1.99 -9.16 -6.30
CA HIS A 95 -1.27 -8.16 -7.08
C HIS A 95 -1.78 -6.75 -6.77
N ASP A 96 -3.10 -6.56 -6.63
CA ASP A 96 -3.71 -5.32 -6.18
C ASP A 96 -4.90 -5.63 -5.27
N PHE A 97 -5.06 -4.88 -4.17
CA PHE A 97 -6.17 -5.08 -3.24
C PHE A 97 -7.53 -4.95 -3.94
N ASP A 98 -7.65 -4.09 -4.96
CA ASP A 98 -8.91 -3.88 -5.68
C ASP A 98 -9.35 -5.12 -6.49
N GLU A 99 -8.45 -6.07 -6.77
CA GLU A 99 -8.78 -7.36 -7.40
C GLU A 99 -9.63 -8.24 -6.49
N LEU A 100 -9.51 -8.07 -5.17
CA LEU A 100 -10.24 -8.85 -4.17
C LEU A 100 -11.72 -8.49 -4.08
N ARG A 101 -12.16 -7.44 -4.77
CA ARG A 101 -13.54 -6.96 -4.73
C ARG A 101 -14.55 -7.96 -5.29
N LEU A 102 -14.12 -8.89 -6.14
CA LEU A 102 -14.97 -9.98 -6.62
C LEU A 102 -15.19 -11.05 -5.55
N ASP A 103 -14.23 -11.20 -4.64
CA ASP A 103 -14.24 -12.17 -3.54
C ASP A 103 -14.91 -11.61 -2.27
N MET A 104 -14.96 -10.29 -2.09
CA MET A 104 -15.54 -9.60 -0.93
C MET A 104 -16.82 -8.85 -1.33
N ARG A 105 -17.98 -9.51 -1.23
CA ARG A 105 -19.26 -8.90 -1.62
C ARG A 105 -19.79 -7.96 -0.56
N ASP A 106 -19.52 -8.26 0.71
CA ASP A 106 -19.78 -7.39 1.84
C ASP A 106 -18.69 -7.50 2.93
N SER A 107 -18.79 -6.66 3.95
CA SER A 107 -17.82 -6.60 5.06
C SER A 107 -17.66 -7.90 5.86
N LYS A 108 -18.59 -8.85 5.79
CA LYS A 108 -18.51 -10.14 6.50
C LYS A 108 -17.56 -11.12 5.81
N ASP A 109 -17.40 -11.00 4.49
CA ASP A 109 -16.52 -11.87 3.70
C ASP A 109 -15.04 -11.51 3.86
N VAL A 110 -14.75 -10.29 4.29
CA VAL A 110 -13.40 -9.70 4.32
C VAL A 110 -12.41 -10.55 5.13
N SER A 111 -12.79 -10.96 6.34
CA SER A 111 -11.88 -11.72 7.20
C SER A 111 -11.50 -13.08 6.61
N ALA A 112 -12.45 -13.77 5.96
CA ALA A 112 -12.20 -15.06 5.33
C ALA A 112 -11.35 -14.87 4.06
N CYS A 113 -11.69 -13.88 3.24
CA CYS A 113 -10.94 -13.53 2.05
C CYS A 113 -9.48 -13.20 2.40
N LEU A 114 -9.22 -12.16 3.20
CA LEU A 114 -7.86 -11.73 3.55
C LEU A 114 -7.06 -12.81 4.29
N GLY A 115 -7.73 -13.61 5.13
CA GLY A 115 -7.12 -14.74 5.81
C GLY A 115 -6.55 -15.82 4.88
N SER A 116 -7.05 -15.90 3.64
CA SER A 116 -6.58 -16.85 2.63
C SER A 116 -5.48 -16.31 1.71
N LYS A 117 -5.16 -15.01 1.79
CA LYS A 117 -4.30 -14.32 0.81
C LYS A 117 -2.86 -14.13 1.28
N ASN A 118 -2.42 -14.84 2.32
CA ASN A 118 -1.02 -14.83 2.79
C ASN A 118 -0.38 -13.44 2.95
N TYR A 119 -1.12 -12.47 3.49
CA TYR A 119 -0.55 -11.17 3.83
C TYR A 119 0.53 -11.30 4.90
N VAL A 120 1.67 -10.67 4.64
CA VAL A 120 2.84 -10.64 5.51
C VAL A 120 3.38 -9.22 5.64
N SER A 121 4.32 -9.03 6.55
CA SER A 121 5.01 -7.77 6.78
C SER A 121 6.53 -7.96 6.86
N THR A 122 7.29 -6.94 6.48
CA THR A 122 8.74 -6.86 6.69
C THR A 122 9.17 -5.41 6.98
N THR A 123 10.31 -5.23 7.62
CA THR A 123 10.96 -3.93 7.86
C THR A 123 12.18 -3.71 6.94
N ASP A 124 12.41 -4.60 5.96
CA ASP A 124 13.47 -4.46 4.94
C ASP A 124 12.89 -4.65 3.54
N VAL A 125 13.05 -3.64 2.68
CA VAL A 125 12.62 -3.70 1.26
C VAL A 125 13.25 -4.84 0.49
N ASN A 126 14.42 -5.33 0.90
CA ASN A 126 15.11 -6.44 0.23
C ASN A 126 14.55 -7.82 0.61
N ASP A 127 13.64 -7.90 1.59
CA ASP A 127 12.91 -9.12 1.93
C ASP A 127 11.70 -9.36 1.00
N LEU A 128 11.32 -8.37 0.19
CA LEU A 128 10.30 -8.55 -0.84
C LEU A 128 10.75 -9.66 -1.82
N PRO A 129 9.81 -10.50 -2.31
CA PRO A 129 10.15 -11.56 -3.26
C PRO A 129 10.90 -11.02 -4.48
N VAL A 130 11.83 -11.81 -5.01
CA VAL A 130 12.52 -11.46 -6.26
C VAL A 130 11.48 -11.34 -7.37
N ASN A 131 11.52 -10.23 -8.12
CA ASN A 131 10.52 -9.87 -9.13
C ASN A 131 9.09 -9.73 -8.58
N PHE A 132 8.94 -9.42 -7.29
CA PHE A 132 7.64 -9.00 -6.77
C PHE A 132 7.12 -7.84 -7.63
N SER A 133 5.84 -7.86 -7.95
CA SER A 133 5.17 -6.84 -8.75
C SER A 133 3.83 -6.43 -8.15
N GLY A 134 3.46 -6.91 -6.95
CA GLY A 134 2.21 -6.55 -6.32
C GLY A 134 2.24 -5.19 -5.61
N GLU A 135 1.08 -4.78 -5.12
CA GLU A 135 0.92 -3.63 -4.25
C GLU A 135 1.72 -3.83 -2.96
N VAL A 136 2.49 -2.81 -2.59
CA VAL A 136 3.17 -2.69 -1.30
C VAL A 136 2.51 -1.58 -0.51
N MET A 137 1.95 -1.91 0.65
CA MET A 137 1.40 -0.94 1.60
C MET A 137 2.49 -0.58 2.62
N MET A 138 3.09 0.61 2.50
CA MET A 138 4.17 1.07 3.36
C MET A 138 3.64 1.92 4.52
N PHE A 139 3.72 1.41 5.75
CA PHE A 139 3.53 2.18 6.97
C PHE A 139 4.85 2.82 7.40
N CYS A 140 4.87 4.15 7.54
CA CYS A 140 6.02 4.92 8.02
C CYS A 140 5.56 6.25 8.62
N ASN A 141 6.43 6.92 9.37
CA ASN A 141 6.22 8.30 9.83
C ASN A 141 6.58 9.32 8.75
N GLU A 142 7.72 9.12 8.09
CA GLU A 142 8.25 10.00 7.05
C GLU A 142 8.80 9.18 5.88
N TYR A 143 8.77 9.76 4.69
CA TYR A 143 9.35 9.17 3.49
C TYR A 143 9.96 10.26 2.61
N LYS A 144 11.02 9.88 1.91
CA LYS A 144 11.65 10.69 0.88
C LYS A 144 11.01 10.41 -0.47
N VAL A 145 10.87 11.47 -1.25
CA VAL A 145 10.35 11.47 -2.61
C VAL A 145 11.45 11.93 -3.56
N THR A 146 11.58 11.24 -4.69
CA THR A 146 12.41 11.67 -5.82
C THR A 146 11.62 11.43 -7.11
N ASN A 147 11.45 12.46 -7.94
CA ASN A 147 10.81 12.34 -9.25
C ASN A 147 11.69 11.50 -10.19
N VAL A 148 11.05 10.64 -10.99
CA VAL A 148 11.71 9.70 -11.93
C VAL A 148 11.36 10.03 -13.36
#